data_AF-A0A538RI78-F1
#
_entry.id   AF-A0A538RI78-F1
#
_cell.length_a   1.000
_cell.length_b   1.000
_cell.length_c   1.000
_cell.angle_alpha   90.00
_cell.angle_beta   90.00
_cell.angle_gamma   90.00
#
_symmetry.space_group_name_H-M   'P 1'
#
loop_
_entity.id
_entity.type
_entity.pdbx_description
1 polymer ?
#
loop_
_entity_poly.entity_id
_entity_poly.type
_entity_poly.pdbx_seq_one_letter_code
_entity_poly.pdbx_strand_id
1 'polypeptide(L)'
;MPVHLSGLDEPGMWRNSAWTGNGTGRVDKVDKKTCIDCHMEREPASPGESGAKAGTIASHRFLGGHTWMAAMRGDGEHLRRLQAKLEGAASIDVAGARIREPDDGDARWLLPADGAASAALAAIPPGTRLDLDVVIRNLLVGHRFPGGVLDIQDTWIEVEVADAHGRRLAASGLGHDRDAADQDAHVLRTLVVDERGDVLEEHEMARFRTQIATQTLAPREAQAIRYALDVPAGLTAADLPLTVTARLRHRSRTLAMQHAVCESAMTPAGRAFLAGAKGARDVVLAPCKPQPITLIAETHVQIGRGAHPAARAAWDRMYEHGMALVATVTERLDEARTVLAAALAAVPAGDQRARAMVLVQLAQVASKQGRADDALALIAEARPLLPSPGPPVLDAVAADALSRVWRWQDAIAPARACAERASSNATAWVVLARALGSTGDDTAALVAATRGLELAPRDPDLLRSQAMALAGLHRPEATAALIAYDRFRSPDTAAELRISCAAGSPRCAREREQGHTHLLRPLDAPSKR
;
A
#
# COMPACT_ATOMS: atom_id res chain seq x y z
N MET A 1 5.44 -27.73 5.07
CA MET A 1 5.70 -26.40 4.49
C MET A 1 4.83 -25.37 5.21
N PRO A 2 5.39 -24.30 5.78
CA PRO A 2 4.65 -23.30 6.56
C PRO A 2 3.43 -22.78 5.79
N VAL A 3 2.34 -22.52 6.50
CA VAL A 3 1.08 -21.99 5.95
C VAL A 3 1.34 -20.56 5.47
N HIS A 4 1.05 -20.28 4.21
CA HIS A 4 1.14 -18.94 3.64
C HIS A 4 -0.29 -18.50 3.37
N LEU A 5 -0.76 -17.54 4.16
CA LEU A 5 -1.98 -16.82 3.85
C LEU A 5 -1.63 -15.79 2.79
N SER A 6 -2.15 -15.96 1.57
CA SER A 6 -2.06 -14.95 0.51
C SER A 6 -2.49 -13.60 1.07
N GLY A 7 -1.61 -12.60 1.05
CA GLY A 7 -1.82 -11.30 1.72
C GLY A 7 -0.84 -11.01 2.85
N LEU A 8 -0.35 -12.04 3.57
CA LEU A 8 0.74 -11.96 4.57
C LEU A 8 2.11 -12.39 3.99
N ASP A 9 2.18 -12.72 2.70
CA ASP A 9 3.39 -13.18 2.02
C ASP A 9 4.35 -12.03 1.69
N GLU A 10 5.42 -11.89 2.46
CA GLU A 10 6.48 -10.91 2.23
C GLU A 10 7.49 -11.34 1.14
N PRO A 11 7.96 -12.61 1.09
CA PRO A 11 8.88 -13.06 0.04
C PRO A 11 8.35 -12.93 -1.40
N GLY A 12 7.07 -13.25 -1.65
CA GLY A 12 6.48 -13.10 -2.98
C GLY A 12 6.42 -11.63 -3.41
N MET A 13 6.01 -10.74 -2.50
CA MET A 13 5.95 -9.29 -2.75
C MET A 13 7.34 -8.71 -3.04
N TRP A 14 8.36 -9.13 -2.28
CA TRP A 14 9.76 -8.79 -2.57
C TRP A 14 10.20 -9.28 -3.94
N ARG A 15 9.93 -10.55 -4.26
CA ARG A 15 10.39 -11.16 -5.50
C ARG A 15 9.77 -10.52 -6.74
N ASN A 16 8.52 -10.11 -6.65
CA ASN A 16 7.80 -9.42 -7.74
C ASN A 16 8.16 -7.93 -7.86
N SER A 17 8.99 -7.39 -6.96
CA SER A 17 9.26 -5.95 -6.87
C SER A 17 10.29 -5.45 -7.90
N ALA A 18 10.31 -4.13 -8.08
CA ALA A 18 11.35 -3.47 -8.86
C ALA A 18 12.75 -3.60 -8.23
N TRP A 19 12.85 -3.78 -6.91
CA TRP A 19 14.13 -3.96 -6.21
C TRP A 19 14.87 -5.23 -6.63
N THR A 20 14.17 -6.24 -7.14
CA THR A 20 14.81 -7.44 -7.70
C THR A 20 14.97 -7.37 -9.23
N GLY A 21 14.48 -6.29 -9.85
CA GLY A 21 14.39 -6.14 -11.30
C GLY A 21 13.20 -6.86 -11.95
N ASN A 22 12.23 -7.34 -11.16
CA ASN A 22 11.07 -8.08 -11.64
C ASN A 22 9.76 -7.26 -11.59
N GLY A 23 9.87 -5.94 -11.37
CA GLY A 23 8.72 -5.04 -11.28
C GLY A 23 7.94 -4.96 -12.59
N THR A 24 6.66 -5.29 -12.52
CA THR A 24 5.72 -5.25 -13.67
C THR A 24 4.63 -4.19 -13.51
N GLY A 25 4.60 -3.49 -12.38
CA GLY A 25 3.50 -2.59 -12.03
C GLY A 25 3.70 -1.11 -12.39
N ARG A 26 4.91 -0.67 -12.77
CA ARG A 26 5.24 0.72 -13.16
C ARG A 26 6.66 0.82 -13.70
N VAL A 27 7.03 1.99 -14.23
CA VAL A 27 8.42 2.32 -14.59
C VAL A 27 9.12 2.86 -13.34
N ASP A 28 9.91 2.02 -12.67
CA ASP A 28 10.65 2.42 -11.46
C ASP A 28 12.07 2.88 -11.75
N LYS A 29 12.61 3.75 -10.87
CA LYS A 29 14.01 4.16 -10.81
C LYS A 29 14.62 3.66 -9.50
N VAL A 30 14.96 2.38 -9.46
CA VAL A 30 15.58 1.76 -8.28
C VAL A 30 16.79 0.93 -8.69
N ASP A 31 17.80 0.95 -7.84
CA ASP A 31 18.91 0.01 -7.95
C ASP A 31 18.47 -1.35 -7.44
N LYS A 32 18.98 -2.42 -8.07
CA LYS A 32 18.70 -3.77 -7.57
C LYS A 32 19.27 -3.96 -6.17
N LYS A 33 18.52 -4.63 -5.31
CA LYS A 33 18.85 -4.92 -3.92
C LYS A 33 18.62 -6.40 -3.63
N THR A 34 19.23 -6.86 -2.54
CA THR A 34 19.01 -8.14 -1.87
C THR A 34 18.40 -7.91 -0.50
N CYS A 35 17.91 -8.95 0.16
CA CYS A 35 17.46 -8.84 1.55
C CYS A 35 18.58 -8.35 2.49
N ILE A 36 19.83 -8.68 2.18
CA ILE A 36 21.02 -8.29 2.95
C ILE A 36 21.23 -6.78 2.84
N ASP A 37 21.08 -6.20 1.64
CA ASP A 37 21.26 -4.76 1.44
C ASP A 37 20.27 -3.93 2.28
N CYS A 38 19.07 -4.46 2.53
CA CYS A 38 18.03 -3.78 3.31
C CYS A 38 18.09 -4.08 4.82
N HIS A 39 18.40 -5.32 5.23
CA HIS A 39 18.30 -5.77 6.62
C HIS A 39 19.64 -5.95 7.34
N MET A 40 20.75 -6.01 6.60
CA MET A 40 22.10 -6.22 7.13
C MET A 40 23.05 -5.11 6.67
N GLU A 41 22.55 -3.87 6.68
CA GLU A 41 23.33 -2.68 6.34
C GLU A 41 24.65 -2.64 7.11
N ARG A 42 25.69 -2.15 6.44
CA ARG A 42 27.01 -2.06 7.05
C ARG A 42 27.06 -0.91 8.03
N GLU A 43 27.66 -1.15 9.19
CA GLU A 43 27.89 -0.15 10.23
C GLU A 43 29.35 -0.12 10.66
N PRO A 44 29.83 0.98 11.26
CA PRO A 44 31.19 1.04 11.81
C PRO A 44 31.45 -0.13 12.76
N ALA A 45 32.56 -0.84 12.54
CA ALA A 45 32.92 -1.97 13.36
C ALA A 45 33.52 -1.52 14.68
N SER A 46 33.23 -2.27 15.75
CA SER A 46 33.95 -2.09 17.01
C SER A 46 35.31 -2.80 16.98
N PRO A 47 36.30 -2.39 17.80
CA PRO A 47 37.66 -2.94 17.76
C PRO A 47 37.77 -4.47 17.96
N GLY A 48 36.74 -5.12 18.50
CA GLY A 48 36.72 -6.56 18.78
C GLY A 48 36.03 -7.43 17.74
N GLU A 49 35.51 -6.85 16.65
CA GLU A 49 34.74 -7.59 15.67
C GLU A 49 35.63 -8.27 14.62
N SER A 50 35.88 -9.57 14.81
CA SER A 50 36.69 -10.39 13.89
C SER A 50 36.11 -10.48 12.47
N GLY A 51 34.80 -10.23 12.31
CA GLY A 51 34.13 -10.17 11.01
C GLY A 51 34.21 -8.80 10.30
N ALA A 52 34.88 -7.82 10.90
CA ALA A 52 35.01 -6.48 10.33
C ALA A 52 35.79 -6.52 9.01
N LYS A 53 35.27 -5.82 7.99
CA LYS A 53 35.94 -5.62 6.70
C LYS A 53 35.96 -4.13 6.42
N ALA A 54 37.14 -3.59 6.14
CA ALA A 54 37.35 -2.16 5.88
C ALA A 54 36.70 -1.25 6.94
N GLY A 55 36.91 -1.55 8.23
CA GLY A 55 36.40 -0.76 9.35
C GLY A 55 34.88 -0.82 9.57
N THR A 56 34.17 -1.71 8.87
CA THR A 56 32.71 -1.89 9.01
C THR A 56 32.33 -3.36 9.18
N ILE A 57 31.15 -3.63 9.75
CA ILE A 57 30.55 -4.97 9.85
C ILE A 57 29.15 -4.96 9.24
N ALA A 58 28.71 -6.08 8.66
CA ALA A 58 27.32 -6.24 8.27
C ALA A 58 26.47 -6.42 9.54
N SER A 59 25.52 -5.52 9.77
CA SER A 59 24.74 -5.55 11.01
C SER A 59 23.85 -6.78 11.06
N HIS A 60 23.87 -7.50 12.18
CA HIS A 60 22.91 -8.58 12.47
C HIS A 60 21.74 -8.10 13.34
N ARG A 61 21.52 -6.78 13.43
CA ARG A 61 20.41 -6.21 14.20
C ARG A 61 19.05 -6.38 13.53
N PHE A 62 19.01 -6.59 12.21
CA PHE A 62 17.78 -6.70 11.41
C PHE A 62 16.78 -5.59 11.72
N LEU A 63 17.17 -4.33 11.45
CA LEU A 63 16.32 -3.17 11.71
C LEU A 63 15.02 -3.26 10.89
N GLY A 64 13.91 -2.88 11.53
CA GLY A 64 12.57 -2.91 10.96
C GLY A 64 11.57 -2.15 11.83
N GLY A 65 10.29 -2.50 11.78
CA GLY A 65 9.22 -1.78 12.48
C GLY A 65 9.02 -2.10 13.97
N HIS A 66 9.81 -3.00 14.58
CA HIS A 66 9.50 -3.52 15.91
C HIS A 66 10.07 -2.66 17.08
N THR A 67 9.78 -1.36 17.10
CA THR A 67 10.23 -0.39 18.13
C THR A 67 9.85 -0.78 19.56
N TRP A 68 8.71 -1.45 19.75
CA TRP A 68 8.23 -1.77 21.10
C TRP A 68 9.14 -2.75 21.88
N MET A 69 9.74 -3.72 21.20
CA MET A 69 10.62 -4.71 21.84
C MET A 69 11.90 -4.03 22.38
N ALA A 70 12.47 -3.10 21.62
CA ALA A 70 13.60 -2.29 22.07
C ALA A 70 13.22 -1.49 23.33
N ALA A 71 12.03 -0.89 23.32
CA ALA A 71 11.52 -0.16 24.49
C ALA A 71 11.34 -1.06 25.71
N MET A 72 10.70 -2.23 25.56
CA MET A 72 10.50 -3.22 26.64
C MET A 72 11.82 -3.65 27.28
N ARG A 73 12.89 -3.75 26.48
CA ARG A 73 14.24 -4.12 26.92
C ARG A 73 15.02 -2.96 27.56
N GLY A 74 14.53 -1.73 27.46
CA GLY A 74 15.27 -0.54 27.84
C GLY A 74 16.45 -0.21 26.92
N ASP A 75 16.46 -0.76 25.70
CA ASP A 75 17.54 -0.57 24.72
C ASP A 75 17.30 0.69 23.89
N GLY A 76 17.72 1.83 24.45
CA GLY A 76 17.53 3.15 23.83
C GLY A 76 18.30 3.33 22.52
N GLU A 77 19.47 2.72 22.39
CA GLU A 77 20.29 2.82 21.18
C GLU A 77 19.68 2.02 20.03
N HIS A 78 19.20 0.80 20.29
CA HIS A 78 18.49 0.03 19.28
C HIS A 78 17.18 0.70 18.89
N LEU A 79 16.42 1.25 19.85
CA LEU A 79 15.20 2.00 19.57
C LEU A 79 15.46 3.16 18.61
N ARG A 80 16.46 4.01 18.91
CA ARG A 80 16.83 5.17 18.07
C ARG A 80 17.15 4.74 16.62
N ARG A 81 17.83 3.61 16.44
CA ARG A 81 18.14 3.06 15.11
C ARG A 81 16.92 2.53 14.37
N LEU A 82 15.99 1.87 15.08
CA LEU A 82 14.73 1.43 14.49
C LEU A 82 13.89 2.63 14.02
N GLN A 83 13.81 3.69 14.82
CA GLN A 83 13.09 4.91 14.44
C GLN A 83 13.75 5.58 13.24
N ALA A 84 15.07 5.74 13.24
CA ALA A 84 15.81 6.29 12.10
C ALA A 84 15.65 5.47 10.81
N LYS A 85 15.47 4.13 10.91
CA LYS A 85 15.19 3.27 9.74
C LYS A 85 13.77 3.46 9.19
N LEU A 86 12.81 3.82 10.05
CA LEU A 86 11.41 4.03 9.68
C LEU A 86 11.15 5.43 9.13
N GLU A 87 11.84 6.46 9.64
CA GLU A 87 11.78 7.83 9.14
C GLU A 87 12.09 7.86 7.64
N GLY A 88 11.15 8.35 6.83
CA GLY A 88 11.26 8.41 5.37
C GLY A 88 11.11 7.07 4.64
N ALA A 89 10.82 5.96 5.32
CA ALA A 89 10.60 4.66 4.68
C ALA A 89 9.37 4.66 3.74
N ALA A 90 8.39 5.51 4.04
CA ALA A 90 7.25 5.85 3.22
C ALA A 90 7.04 7.37 3.24
N SER A 91 6.42 7.92 2.19
CA SER A 91 6.01 9.33 2.16
C SER A 91 4.51 9.49 2.38
N ILE A 92 4.12 10.71 2.78
CA ILE A 92 2.75 11.19 2.79
C ILE A 92 2.70 12.56 2.08
N ASP A 93 1.66 12.80 1.29
CA ASP A 93 1.41 14.07 0.61
C ASP A 93 -0.10 14.39 0.62
N VAL A 94 -0.47 15.67 0.62
CA VAL A 94 -1.84 16.12 0.30
C VAL A 94 -1.80 16.48 -1.19
N ALA A 95 -2.03 15.48 -2.04
CA ALA A 95 -1.62 15.57 -3.44
C ALA A 95 -2.62 16.33 -4.33
N GLY A 96 -3.91 16.24 -4.00
CA GLY A 96 -4.98 16.94 -4.70
C GLY A 96 -6.14 17.28 -3.77
N ALA A 97 -6.91 18.28 -4.18
CA ALA A 97 -8.13 18.67 -3.47
C ALA A 97 -9.27 18.89 -4.45
N ARG A 98 -10.51 18.79 -3.96
CA ARG A 98 -11.71 19.05 -4.75
C ARG A 98 -12.72 19.85 -3.94
N ILE A 99 -13.26 20.88 -4.57
CA ILE A 99 -14.38 21.63 -4.02
C ILE A 99 -15.65 21.09 -4.68
N ARG A 100 -16.59 20.64 -3.85
CA ARG A 100 -17.90 20.19 -4.28
C ARG A 100 -18.95 21.16 -3.75
N GLU A 101 -19.61 21.84 -4.67
CA GLU A 101 -20.78 22.67 -4.38
C GLU A 101 -22.01 21.78 -4.08
N PRO A 102 -22.98 22.24 -3.27
CA PRO A 102 -24.19 21.47 -2.95
C PRO A 102 -25.02 21.06 -4.17
N ASP A 103 -25.04 21.92 -5.20
CA ASP A 103 -25.90 21.78 -6.39
C ASP A 103 -25.13 21.34 -7.66
N ASP A 104 -23.81 21.13 -7.57
CA ASP A 104 -22.97 20.72 -8.72
C ASP A 104 -22.64 19.21 -8.67
N GLY A 105 -22.90 18.52 -9.78
CA GLY A 105 -22.53 17.12 -9.96
C GLY A 105 -21.01 16.94 -10.08
N ASP A 106 -20.32 17.91 -10.68
CA ASP A 106 -18.88 17.83 -10.97
C ASP A 106 -18.05 18.58 -9.94
N ALA A 107 -17.06 17.90 -9.38
CA ALA A 107 -16.17 18.51 -8.38
C ALA A 107 -15.06 19.32 -9.07
N ARG A 108 -14.83 20.56 -8.62
CA ARG A 108 -13.72 21.39 -9.11
C ARG A 108 -12.40 20.88 -8.53
N TRP A 109 -11.53 20.37 -9.39
CA TRP A 109 -10.19 19.92 -9.03
C TRP A 109 -9.21 21.08 -8.75
N LEU A 110 -8.38 20.89 -7.73
CA LEU A 110 -7.18 21.67 -7.42
C LEU A 110 -5.98 20.72 -7.51
N LEU A 111 -5.20 20.83 -8.59
CA LEU A 111 -4.12 19.91 -8.94
C LEU A 111 -2.80 20.65 -9.22
N PRO A 112 -1.70 20.30 -8.52
CA PRO A 112 -1.73 19.69 -7.18
C PRO A 112 -2.53 20.57 -6.18
N ALA A 113 -2.78 20.09 -4.96
CA ALA A 113 -3.63 20.79 -3.99
C ALA A 113 -3.20 22.24 -3.66
N ASP A 114 -1.90 22.55 -3.77
CA ASP A 114 -1.27 23.89 -3.61
C ASP A 114 -0.86 24.53 -4.95
N GLY A 115 -1.33 23.96 -6.07
CA GLY A 115 -0.97 24.41 -7.41
C GLY A 115 -1.57 25.77 -7.76
N ALA A 116 -1.29 26.23 -8.98
CA ALA A 116 -1.76 27.53 -9.48
C ALA A 116 -3.28 27.70 -9.38
N ALA A 117 -4.05 26.63 -9.63
CA ALA A 117 -5.51 26.64 -9.50
C ALA A 117 -5.97 26.90 -8.06
N SER A 118 -5.21 26.43 -7.07
CA SER A 118 -5.45 26.64 -5.64
C SER A 118 -5.09 28.06 -5.22
N ALA A 119 -3.91 28.55 -5.63
CA ALA A 119 -3.46 29.91 -5.36
C ALA A 119 -4.39 30.98 -5.97
N ALA A 120 -5.10 30.63 -7.06
CA ALA A 120 -6.08 31.50 -7.71
C ALA A 120 -7.45 31.54 -7.01
N LEU A 121 -7.71 30.70 -6.00
CA LEU A 121 -8.96 30.73 -5.23
C LEU A 121 -9.00 31.92 -4.28
N ALA A 122 -9.77 32.95 -4.64
CA ALA A 122 -9.97 34.12 -3.78
C ALA A 122 -10.73 33.79 -2.48
N ALA A 123 -11.61 32.80 -2.52
CA ALA A 123 -12.36 32.26 -1.40
C ALA A 123 -12.72 30.80 -1.69
N ILE A 124 -13.00 30.03 -0.63
CA ILE A 124 -13.65 28.71 -0.73
C ILE A 124 -15.09 28.93 -0.27
N PRO A 125 -16.11 28.72 -1.12
CA PRO A 125 -17.48 29.11 -0.77
C PRO A 125 -17.94 28.37 0.51
N PRO A 126 -18.52 29.07 1.49
CA PRO A 126 -18.98 28.43 2.71
C PRO A 126 -20.13 27.46 2.43
N GLY A 127 -20.22 26.36 3.19
CA GLY A 127 -21.23 25.32 2.96
C GLY A 127 -20.91 24.36 1.82
N THR A 128 -19.78 24.55 1.13
CA THR A 128 -19.21 23.54 0.22
C THR A 128 -18.50 22.43 0.98
N ARG A 129 -18.29 21.31 0.30
CA ARG A 129 -17.46 20.22 0.79
C ARG A 129 -16.08 20.28 0.14
N LEU A 130 -15.04 20.31 0.97
CA LEU A 130 -13.65 20.20 0.54
C LEU A 130 -13.17 18.76 0.74
N ASP A 131 -12.98 18.03 -0.35
CA ASP A 131 -12.34 16.72 -0.34
C ASP A 131 -10.82 16.87 -0.53
N LEU A 132 -10.04 16.17 0.28
CA LEU A 132 -8.58 16.14 0.26
C LEU A 132 -8.12 14.71 -0.02
N ASP A 133 -7.37 14.52 -1.11
CA ASP A 133 -6.74 13.23 -1.40
C ASP A 133 -5.34 13.19 -0.77
N VAL A 134 -5.23 12.47 0.33
CA VAL A 134 -3.96 12.20 1.02
C VAL A 134 -3.35 10.95 0.41
N VAL A 135 -2.15 11.08 -0.12
CA VAL A 135 -1.42 10.01 -0.82
C VAL A 135 -0.29 9.53 0.04
N ILE A 136 -0.27 8.22 0.31
CA ILE A 136 0.86 7.55 0.94
C ILE A 136 1.59 6.70 -0.10
N ARG A 137 2.92 6.59 0.03
CA ARG A 137 3.73 5.83 -0.91
C ARG A 137 4.82 5.05 -0.21
N ASN A 138 4.92 3.77 -0.52
CA ASN A 138 6.01 2.91 -0.06
C ASN A 138 7.28 3.26 -0.84
N LEU A 139 8.26 3.87 -0.17
CA LEU A 139 9.47 4.35 -0.83
C LEU A 139 10.61 3.34 -0.76
N LEU A 140 10.89 2.81 0.43
CA LEU A 140 12.13 2.08 0.74
C LEU A 140 11.89 0.63 1.19
N VAL A 141 10.64 0.22 1.41
CA VAL A 141 10.34 -1.15 1.84
C VAL A 141 10.23 -2.06 0.64
N GLY A 142 11.09 -3.08 0.62
CA GLY A 142 11.20 -4.03 -0.47
C GLY A 142 10.02 -4.98 -0.61
N HIS A 143 9.18 -5.09 0.41
CA HIS A 143 7.97 -5.91 0.50
C HIS A 143 6.78 -5.02 0.90
N ARG A 144 5.73 -5.57 1.56
CA ARG A 144 4.59 -4.75 1.98
C ARG A 144 4.97 -3.73 3.05
N PHE A 145 4.37 -2.54 2.99
CA PHE A 145 4.45 -1.51 4.02
C PHE A 145 3.05 -1.13 4.54
N PRO A 146 2.85 -1.07 5.87
CA PRO A 146 3.67 -1.74 6.87
C PRO A 146 3.67 -3.26 6.62
N GLY A 147 4.80 -3.91 6.89
CA GLY A 147 4.98 -5.36 6.69
C GLY A 147 4.96 -6.14 8.00
N GLY A 148 5.11 -7.46 7.96
CA GLY A 148 5.16 -8.33 9.14
C GLY A 148 3.79 -8.88 9.54
N VAL A 149 3.41 -8.74 10.81
CA VAL A 149 2.14 -9.28 11.34
C VAL A 149 0.99 -8.31 11.02
N LEU A 150 0.51 -8.34 9.77
CA LEU A 150 -0.32 -7.27 9.19
C LEU A 150 -1.63 -7.00 9.93
N ASP A 151 -2.18 -7.97 10.66
CA ASP A 151 -3.45 -7.85 11.38
C ASP A 151 -3.35 -7.01 12.66
N ILE A 152 -2.16 -6.95 13.25
CA ILE A 152 -1.87 -6.17 14.47
C ILE A 152 -0.89 -5.02 14.21
N GLN A 153 -0.64 -4.66 12.95
CA GLN A 153 0.13 -3.46 12.62
C GLN A 153 -0.66 -2.20 12.98
N ASP A 154 0.06 -1.15 13.37
CA ASP A 154 -0.55 0.10 13.79
C ASP A 154 0.24 1.31 13.29
N THR A 155 0.27 1.42 11.97
CA THR A 155 0.65 2.64 11.25
C THR A 155 -0.63 3.37 10.88
N TRP A 156 -0.76 4.65 11.21
CA TRP A 156 -1.97 5.43 10.95
C TRP A 156 -1.67 6.81 10.39
N ILE A 157 -2.72 7.42 9.82
CA ILE A 157 -2.68 8.77 9.27
C ILE A 157 -3.36 9.73 10.24
N GLU A 158 -2.71 10.85 10.50
CA GLU A 158 -3.32 12.05 11.09
C GLU A 158 -3.50 13.10 10.00
N VAL A 159 -4.66 13.77 10.01
CA VAL A 159 -4.93 14.92 9.14
C VAL A 159 -5.51 16.04 9.98
N GLU A 160 -5.00 17.26 9.77
CA GLU A 160 -5.44 18.47 10.44
C GLU A 160 -5.57 19.60 9.41
N VAL A 161 -6.64 20.39 9.51
CA VAL A 161 -6.86 21.58 8.69
C VAL A 161 -6.96 22.79 9.62
N ALA A 162 -6.15 23.82 9.36
CA ALA A 162 -6.16 25.09 10.08
C ALA A 162 -6.30 26.28 9.11
N ASP A 163 -6.83 27.39 9.60
CA ASP A 163 -6.86 28.65 8.85
C ASP A 163 -5.51 29.39 8.90
N ALA A 164 -5.40 30.51 8.18
CA ALA A 164 -4.20 31.35 8.14
C ALA A 164 -3.79 31.95 9.50
N HIS A 165 -4.71 31.98 10.47
CA HIS A 165 -4.46 32.44 11.83
C HIS A 165 -3.99 31.31 12.76
N GLY A 166 -3.86 30.08 12.25
CA GLY A 166 -3.47 28.89 13.01
C GLY A 166 -4.61 28.29 13.82
N ARG A 167 -5.87 28.73 13.63
CA ARG A 167 -7.01 28.12 14.29
C ARG A 167 -7.39 26.84 13.54
N ARG A 168 -7.37 25.72 14.25
CA ARG A 168 -7.76 24.41 13.71
C ARG A 168 -9.26 24.39 13.41
N LEU A 169 -9.61 24.02 12.19
CA LEU A 169 -10.98 23.88 11.70
C LEU A 169 -11.50 22.45 11.85
N ALA A 170 -10.69 21.45 11.51
CA ALA A 170 -11.08 20.05 11.59
C ALA A 170 -9.86 19.12 11.68
N ALA A 171 -10.05 17.90 12.19
CA ALA A 171 -9.01 16.88 12.23
C ALA A 171 -9.54 15.44 12.19
N SER A 172 -8.64 14.49 11.92
CA SER A 172 -8.86 13.04 12.01
C SER A 172 -7.60 12.34 12.52
N GLY A 173 -7.79 11.32 13.37
CA GLY A 173 -6.73 10.42 13.84
C GLY A 173 -5.79 10.95 14.93
N LEU A 174 -5.95 12.20 15.38
CA LEU A 174 -5.08 12.81 16.40
C LEU A 174 -5.18 12.17 17.80
N GLY A 175 -6.24 11.38 18.06
CA GLY A 175 -6.48 10.70 19.34
C GLY A 175 -6.03 9.24 19.38
N HIS A 176 -5.71 8.66 18.21
CA HIS A 176 -5.37 7.24 18.05
C HIS A 176 -4.15 6.79 18.84
N ASP A 177 -3.27 7.74 19.22
CA ASP A 177 -2.11 7.47 20.07
C ASP A 177 -2.49 6.94 21.46
N ARG A 178 -3.68 7.28 21.95
CA ARG A 178 -4.18 6.98 23.30
C ARG A 178 -5.50 6.22 23.31
N ASP A 179 -6.35 6.42 22.30
CA ASP A 179 -7.68 5.84 22.24
C ASP A 179 -7.70 4.60 21.32
N ALA A 180 -7.83 3.41 21.91
CA ALA A 180 -7.96 2.17 21.17
C ALA A 180 -9.28 2.07 20.39
N ALA A 181 -10.27 2.90 20.73
CA ALA A 181 -11.58 2.95 20.10
C ALA A 181 -11.67 4.00 18.99
N ASP A 182 -10.61 4.78 18.70
CA ASP A 182 -10.62 5.77 17.61
C ASP A 182 -10.99 5.09 16.28
N GLN A 183 -12.15 5.46 15.75
CA GLN A 183 -12.67 4.97 14.48
C GLN A 183 -12.42 5.93 13.32
N ASP A 184 -11.94 7.14 13.58
CA ASP A 184 -11.72 8.16 12.56
C ASP A 184 -10.35 7.98 11.89
N ALA A 185 -9.35 7.48 12.63
CA ALA A 185 -8.02 7.19 12.12
C ALA A 185 -8.05 6.17 10.97
N HIS A 186 -7.43 6.53 9.85
CA HIS A 186 -7.11 5.55 8.82
C HIS A 186 -5.88 4.76 9.24
N VAL A 187 -6.04 3.45 9.47
CA VAL A 187 -4.98 2.55 9.94
C VAL A 187 -4.57 1.60 8.82
N LEU A 188 -3.29 1.61 8.48
CA LEU A 188 -2.68 0.75 7.49
C LEU A 188 -2.47 -0.65 8.09
N ARG A 189 -3.52 -1.48 8.08
CA ARG A 189 -3.50 -2.86 8.58
C ARG A 189 -4.41 -3.79 7.77
N THR A 190 -4.31 -5.09 8.01
CA THR A 190 -5.21 -6.09 7.44
C THR A 190 -6.28 -6.48 8.46
N LEU A 191 -7.56 -6.30 8.15
CA LEU A 191 -8.64 -6.81 9.00
C LEU A 191 -8.87 -8.30 8.71
N VAL A 192 -8.71 -9.13 9.73
CA VAL A 192 -8.96 -10.58 9.66
C VAL A 192 -10.10 -10.94 10.59
N VAL A 193 -10.97 -11.85 10.15
CA VAL A 193 -12.14 -12.28 10.92
C VAL A 193 -12.15 -13.77 11.22
N ASP A 194 -12.94 -14.13 12.23
CA ASP A 194 -13.26 -15.51 12.57
C ASP A 194 -14.45 -16.08 11.79
N GLU A 195 -14.96 -17.23 12.23
CA GLU A 195 -16.09 -17.94 11.62
C GLU A 195 -17.45 -17.25 11.76
N ARG A 196 -17.56 -16.22 12.60
CA ARG A 196 -18.76 -15.40 12.76
C ARG A 196 -18.65 -14.06 12.02
N GLY A 197 -17.46 -13.73 11.53
CA GLY A 197 -17.17 -12.43 10.94
C GLY A 197 -16.70 -11.39 11.97
N ASP A 198 -16.35 -11.81 13.19
CA ASP A 198 -15.82 -10.89 14.21
C ASP A 198 -14.35 -10.57 13.91
N VAL A 199 -13.95 -9.29 14.03
CA VAL A 199 -12.54 -8.87 13.84
C VAL A 199 -11.69 -9.42 14.98
N LEU A 200 -10.57 -10.05 14.62
CA LEU A 200 -9.57 -10.56 15.55
C LEU A 200 -8.52 -9.48 15.82
N GLU A 201 -8.30 -9.13 17.08
CA GLU A 201 -7.44 -8.02 17.51
C GLU A 201 -6.15 -8.49 18.21
N GLU A 202 -6.07 -9.76 18.61
CA GLU A 202 -4.98 -10.34 19.42
C GLU A 202 -4.17 -11.39 18.66
N HIS A 203 -4.22 -11.36 17.32
CA HIS A 203 -3.49 -12.27 16.45
C HIS A 203 -3.84 -13.76 16.67
N GLU A 204 -5.13 -14.06 16.83
CA GLU A 204 -5.61 -15.43 17.09
C GLU A 204 -5.61 -16.31 15.82
N MET A 205 -4.42 -16.64 15.31
CA MET A 205 -4.21 -17.33 14.02
C MET A 205 -5.08 -18.58 13.81
N ALA A 206 -5.34 -19.36 14.86
CA ALA A 206 -6.16 -20.57 14.78
C ALA A 206 -7.63 -20.29 14.39
N ARG A 207 -8.09 -19.05 14.63
CA ARG A 207 -9.44 -18.58 14.32
C ARG A 207 -9.53 -17.87 12.98
N PHE A 208 -8.42 -17.60 12.30
CA PHE A 208 -8.44 -16.87 11.02
C PHE A 208 -9.28 -17.62 10.00
N ARG A 209 -10.20 -16.92 9.34
CA ARG A 209 -11.01 -17.45 8.24
C ARG A 209 -10.78 -16.70 6.94
N THR A 210 -10.84 -15.36 6.98
CA THR A 210 -10.64 -14.55 5.78
C THR A 210 -10.20 -13.13 6.12
N GLN A 211 -9.62 -12.46 5.11
CA GLN A 211 -9.29 -11.04 5.14
C GLN A 211 -10.48 -10.22 4.61
N ILE A 212 -10.82 -9.17 5.33
CA ILE A 212 -11.90 -8.23 4.99
C ILE A 212 -11.35 -7.06 4.17
N ALA A 213 -10.28 -6.45 4.66
CA ALA A 213 -9.63 -5.30 4.05
C ALA A 213 -8.13 -5.39 4.29
N THR A 214 -7.33 -5.09 3.26
CA THR A 214 -5.86 -5.05 3.34
C THR A 214 -5.41 -3.65 2.99
N GLN A 215 -5.04 -2.85 4.00
CA GLN A 215 -4.59 -1.46 3.84
C GLN A 215 -3.06 -1.37 3.88
N THR A 216 -2.38 -2.21 3.08
CA THR A 216 -0.91 -2.26 3.01
C THR A 216 -0.44 -2.07 1.58
N LEU A 217 0.71 -1.42 1.42
CA LEU A 217 1.27 -1.00 0.15
C LEU A 217 2.34 -1.99 -0.30
N ALA A 218 2.18 -2.53 -1.51
CA ALA A 218 3.24 -3.26 -2.18
C ALA A 218 4.49 -2.36 -2.39
N PRO A 219 5.64 -2.95 -2.74
CA PRO A 219 6.85 -2.18 -3.01
C PRO A 219 6.60 -1.13 -4.08
N ARG A 220 7.00 0.11 -3.81
CA ARG A 220 6.82 1.25 -4.74
C ARG A 220 5.37 1.57 -5.06
N GLU A 221 4.41 1.02 -4.31
CA GLU A 221 2.98 1.32 -4.42
C GLU A 221 2.63 2.67 -3.78
N ALA A 222 1.52 3.25 -4.23
CA ALA A 222 0.89 4.39 -3.58
C ALA A 222 -0.61 4.12 -3.41
N GLN A 223 -1.20 4.72 -2.37
CA GLN A 223 -2.62 4.60 -2.05
C GLN A 223 -3.18 5.99 -1.72
N ALA A 224 -4.38 6.27 -2.23
CA ALA A 224 -5.08 7.53 -1.99
C ALA A 224 -6.19 7.33 -0.95
N ILE A 225 -6.10 8.07 0.16
CA ILE A 225 -7.10 8.12 1.22
C ILE A 225 -7.78 9.48 1.12
N ARG A 226 -9.10 9.47 0.92
CA ARG A 226 -9.88 10.70 0.79
C ARG A 226 -10.39 11.13 2.17
N TYR A 227 -10.16 12.39 2.50
CA TYR A 227 -10.73 13.07 3.67
C TYR A 227 -11.67 14.16 3.20
N ALA A 228 -12.73 14.44 3.95
CA ALA A 228 -13.64 15.53 3.64
C ALA A 228 -13.88 16.40 4.86
N LEU A 229 -13.94 17.72 4.65
CA LEU A 229 -14.56 18.63 5.60
C LEU A 229 -15.66 19.46 4.94
N ASP A 230 -16.68 19.78 5.72
CA ASP A 230 -17.62 20.83 5.37
C ASP A 230 -16.98 22.18 5.71
N VAL A 231 -16.90 23.08 4.72
CA VAL A 231 -16.23 24.37 4.87
C VAL A 231 -17.08 25.25 5.80
N PRO A 232 -16.53 25.75 6.94
CA PRO A 232 -17.30 26.51 7.90
C PRO A 232 -17.95 27.76 7.31
N ALA A 233 -19.21 28.03 7.70
CA ALA A 233 -19.98 29.20 7.23
C ALA A 233 -19.26 30.55 7.42
N GLY A 234 -18.46 30.66 8.48
CA GLY A 234 -17.71 31.86 8.84
C GLY A 234 -16.32 31.98 8.21
N LEU A 235 -15.90 31.05 7.35
CA LEU A 235 -14.59 31.13 6.68
C LEU A 235 -14.62 32.26 5.63
N THR A 236 -13.69 33.20 5.74
CA THR A 236 -13.57 34.34 4.81
C THR A 236 -12.27 34.28 4.01
N ALA A 237 -12.13 35.17 3.02
CA ALA A 237 -10.89 35.31 2.27
C ALA A 237 -9.68 35.71 3.14
N ALA A 238 -9.90 36.34 4.31
CA ALA A 238 -8.84 36.70 5.24
C ALA A 238 -8.31 35.50 6.05
N ASP A 239 -9.06 34.40 6.08
CA ASP A 239 -8.70 33.16 6.77
C ASP A 239 -7.90 32.21 5.86
N LEU A 240 -7.64 32.60 4.61
CA LEU A 240 -6.84 31.86 3.64
C LEU A 240 -5.35 32.29 3.66
N PRO A 241 -4.42 31.39 3.30
CA PRO A 241 -4.65 30.02 2.86
C PRO A 241 -4.98 29.06 4.03
N LEU A 242 -5.78 28.03 3.75
CA LEU A 242 -5.93 26.90 4.66
C LEU A 242 -4.64 26.08 4.67
N THR A 243 -4.15 25.70 5.84
CA THR A 243 -3.01 24.78 5.98
C THR A 243 -3.51 23.39 6.33
N VAL A 244 -3.25 22.43 5.45
CA VAL A 244 -3.50 21.01 5.68
C VAL A 244 -2.18 20.36 6.11
N THR A 245 -2.18 19.76 7.29
CA THR A 245 -1.06 18.96 7.79
C THR A 245 -1.45 17.49 7.79
N ALA A 246 -0.64 16.64 7.15
CA ALA A 246 -0.83 15.20 7.17
C ALA A 246 0.42 14.49 7.70
N ARG A 247 0.24 13.54 8.62
CA ARG A 247 1.33 12.79 9.25
C ARG A 247 1.08 11.30 9.13
N LEU A 248 2.13 10.55 8.83
CA LEU A 248 2.14 9.10 8.88
C LEU A 248 2.88 8.67 10.15
N ARG A 249 2.16 8.08 11.10
CA ARG A 249 2.68 7.68 12.40
C ARG A 249 2.69 6.18 12.54
N HIS A 250 3.60 5.66 13.35
CA HIS A 250 3.75 4.23 13.55
C HIS A 250 4.01 3.85 15.00
N ARG A 251 3.30 2.83 15.47
CA ARG A 251 3.69 1.97 16.59
C ARG A 251 3.62 0.52 16.14
N SER A 252 4.42 -0.34 16.77
CA SER A 252 4.59 -1.72 16.30
C SER A 252 3.31 -2.56 16.39
N ARG A 253 2.45 -2.33 17.39
CA ARG A 253 1.27 -3.14 17.69
C ARG A 253 0.05 -2.28 18.01
N THR A 254 -1.13 -2.81 17.77
CA THR A 254 -2.39 -2.20 18.23
C THR A 254 -2.41 -2.03 19.76
N LEU A 255 -3.17 -1.05 20.25
CA LEU A 255 -3.36 -0.88 21.70
C LEU A 255 -4.04 -2.11 22.34
N ALA A 256 -4.98 -2.74 21.63
CA ALA A 256 -5.63 -3.98 22.08
C ALA A 256 -4.58 -5.09 22.32
N MET A 257 -3.70 -5.34 21.35
CA MET A 257 -2.62 -6.32 21.50
C MET A 257 -1.64 -5.93 22.62
N GLN A 258 -1.34 -4.64 22.77
CA GLN A 258 -0.50 -4.16 23.85
C GLN A 258 -1.10 -4.45 25.24
N HIS A 259 -2.40 -4.19 25.40
CA HIS A 259 -3.12 -4.47 26.64
C HIS A 259 -3.11 -5.97 26.95
N ALA A 260 -3.47 -6.82 25.99
CA ALA A 260 -3.47 -8.28 26.15
C ALA A 260 -2.09 -8.83 26.57
N VAL A 261 -1.01 -8.33 25.97
CA VAL A 261 0.36 -8.73 26.34
C VAL A 261 0.74 -8.26 27.75
N CYS A 262 0.37 -7.04 28.15
CA CYS A 262 0.60 -6.55 29.50
C CYS A 262 -0.18 -7.36 30.54
N GLU A 263 -1.46 -7.63 30.30
CA GLU A 263 -2.31 -8.44 31.18
C GLU A 263 -1.75 -9.86 31.34
N SER A 264 -1.38 -10.51 30.23
CA SER A 264 -0.75 -11.83 30.25
C SER A 264 0.54 -11.84 31.08
N ALA A 265 1.39 -10.82 30.93
CA ALA A 265 2.62 -10.65 31.70
C ALA A 265 2.38 -10.48 33.21
N MET A 266 1.22 -9.94 33.60
CA MET A 266 0.85 -9.76 35.01
C MET A 266 0.27 -11.03 35.64
N THR A 267 -0.07 -12.07 34.89
CA THR A 267 -0.55 -13.35 35.46
C THR A 267 0.56 -14.08 36.24
N PRO A 268 0.24 -15.03 37.15
CA PRO A 268 1.26 -15.85 37.81
C PRO A 268 2.18 -16.58 36.83
N ALA A 269 1.63 -17.13 35.74
CA ALA A 269 2.38 -17.80 34.68
C ALA A 269 3.29 -16.82 33.91
N GLY A 270 2.77 -15.65 33.54
CA GLY A 270 3.53 -14.60 32.87
C GLY A 270 4.70 -14.09 33.71
N ARG A 271 4.48 -13.84 35.00
CA ARG A 271 5.55 -13.44 35.93
C ARG A 271 6.61 -14.53 36.08
N ALA A 272 6.20 -15.80 36.16
CA ALA A 272 7.13 -16.93 36.20
C ALA A 272 7.96 -17.03 34.91
N PHE A 273 7.34 -16.83 33.75
CA PHE A 273 8.03 -16.79 32.45
C PHE A 273 9.07 -15.66 32.41
N LEU A 274 8.70 -14.43 32.82
CA LEU A 274 9.61 -13.29 32.85
C LEU A 274 10.79 -13.50 33.81
N ALA A 275 10.54 -14.08 34.98
CA ALA A 275 11.60 -14.44 35.92
C ALA A 275 12.57 -15.48 35.32
N GLY A 276 12.04 -16.50 34.64
CA GLY A 276 12.85 -17.51 33.94
C GLY A 276 13.66 -16.93 32.78
N ALA A 277 13.07 -16.04 31.98
CA ALA A 277 13.75 -15.39 30.85
C ALA A 277 14.96 -14.56 31.31
N LYS A 278 14.84 -13.85 32.45
CA LYS A 278 15.95 -13.13 33.08
C LYS A 278 17.10 -14.07 33.45
N GLY A 279 16.79 -15.23 34.03
CA GLY A 279 17.81 -16.18 34.50
C GLY A 279 18.50 -16.99 33.40
N ALA A 280 17.89 -17.15 32.23
CA ALA A 280 18.42 -18.01 31.16
C ALA A 280 19.12 -17.26 30.01
N ARG A 281 18.82 -15.98 29.80
CA ARG A 281 19.27 -15.24 28.60
C ARG A 281 19.69 -13.79 28.85
N ASP A 282 19.80 -13.35 30.11
CA ASP A 282 20.01 -11.94 30.49
C ASP A 282 19.00 -10.97 29.83
N VAL A 283 17.80 -11.46 29.50
CA VAL A 283 16.75 -10.67 28.86
C VAL A 283 15.78 -10.19 29.93
N VAL A 284 15.77 -8.87 30.17
CA VAL A 284 14.75 -8.19 30.96
C VAL A 284 13.73 -7.58 30.01
N LEU A 285 12.46 -7.93 30.16
CA LEU A 285 11.34 -7.36 29.40
C LEU A 285 10.38 -6.67 30.37
N ALA A 286 9.92 -5.49 29.99
CA ALA A 286 8.83 -4.77 30.63
C ALA A 286 7.62 -4.70 29.68
N PRO A 287 6.77 -5.75 29.60
CA PRO A 287 5.73 -5.84 28.59
C PRO A 287 4.67 -4.74 28.67
N CYS A 288 4.44 -4.16 29.85
CA CYS A 288 3.49 -3.07 30.05
C CYS A 288 4.01 -1.68 29.66
N LYS A 289 5.25 -1.56 29.18
CA LYS A 289 5.82 -0.26 28.82
C LYS A 289 5.08 0.33 27.61
N PRO A 290 4.77 1.65 27.61
CA PRO A 290 4.17 2.31 26.45
C PRO A 290 4.96 2.08 25.16
N GLN A 291 4.24 1.95 24.05
CA GLN A 291 4.86 1.81 22.73
C GLN A 291 5.45 3.16 22.27
N PRO A 292 6.70 3.20 21.78
CA PRO A 292 7.22 4.38 21.11
C PRO A 292 6.44 4.66 19.83
N ILE A 293 6.14 5.93 19.57
CA ILE A 293 5.56 6.38 18.32
C ILE A 293 6.65 7.01 17.46
N THR A 294 6.75 6.55 16.22
CA THR A 294 7.66 7.12 15.21
C THR A 294 6.84 7.93 14.22
N LEU A 295 7.27 9.17 13.96
CA LEU A 295 6.78 9.94 12.82
C LEU A 295 7.55 9.47 11.58
N ILE A 296 6.88 8.77 10.68
CA ILE A 296 7.51 8.26 9.45
C ILE A 296 7.69 9.39 8.45
N ALA A 297 6.65 10.20 8.26
CA ALA A 297 6.65 11.33 7.35
C ALA A 297 5.58 12.35 7.75
N GLU A 298 5.82 13.60 7.38
CA GLU A 298 4.89 14.72 7.57
C GLU A 298 4.92 15.60 6.31
N THR A 299 3.79 16.21 5.98
CA THR A 299 3.66 17.22 4.93
C THR A 299 2.76 18.35 5.40
N HIS A 300 3.00 19.55 4.86
CA HIS A 300 2.16 20.72 5.05
C HIS A 300 1.86 21.31 3.67
N VAL A 301 0.57 21.42 3.34
CA VAL A 301 0.10 21.90 2.04
C VAL A 301 -0.90 23.02 2.26
N GLN A 302 -0.71 24.13 1.55
CA GLN A 302 -1.58 25.29 1.63
C GLN A 302 -2.61 25.29 0.49
N ILE A 303 -3.85 25.64 0.80
CA ILE A 303 -4.95 25.71 -0.16
C ILE A 303 -5.60 27.09 -0.11
N GLY A 304 -5.75 27.72 -1.27
CA GLY A 304 -6.37 29.04 -1.41
C GLY A 304 -5.37 30.18 -1.67
N ARG A 305 -5.89 31.40 -1.79
CA ARG A 305 -5.08 32.60 -2.01
C ARG A 305 -3.97 32.70 -0.97
N GLY A 306 -2.74 32.94 -1.44
CA GLY A 306 -1.55 33.00 -0.59
C GLY A 306 -0.86 31.64 -0.38
N ALA A 307 -1.40 30.55 -0.91
CA ALA A 307 -0.72 29.26 -0.92
C ALA A 307 0.58 29.33 -1.72
N HIS A 308 1.63 28.76 -1.14
CA HIS A 308 2.91 28.58 -1.82
C HIS A 308 3.03 27.13 -2.31
N PRO A 309 3.38 26.91 -3.60
CA PRO A 309 3.61 25.57 -4.10
C PRO A 309 4.74 24.88 -3.34
N ALA A 310 4.56 23.58 -3.05
CA ALA A 310 5.63 22.76 -2.50
C ALA A 310 6.86 22.74 -3.43
N ALA A 311 8.04 22.51 -2.84
CA ALA A 311 9.29 22.38 -3.58
C ALA A 311 9.33 21.19 -4.56
N ARG A 312 8.48 20.18 -4.34
CA ARG A 312 8.35 19.02 -5.23
C ARG A 312 7.66 19.42 -6.55
N ALA A 313 8.16 18.89 -7.67
CA ALA A 313 7.61 19.17 -8.99
C ALA A 313 6.14 18.76 -9.10
N ALA A 314 5.31 19.62 -9.69
CA ALA A 314 3.87 19.40 -9.80
C ALA A 314 3.50 18.10 -10.56
N TRP A 315 4.23 17.79 -11.65
CA TRP A 315 3.98 16.56 -12.42
C TRP A 315 4.23 15.29 -11.59
N ASP A 316 5.24 15.28 -10.72
CA ASP A 316 5.62 14.13 -9.90
C ASP A 316 4.56 13.86 -8.84
N ARG A 317 4.06 14.92 -8.19
CA ARG A 317 2.96 14.82 -7.21
C ARG A 317 1.66 14.34 -7.85
N MET A 318 1.29 14.89 -9.01
CA MET A 318 0.11 14.44 -9.75
C MET A 318 0.28 13.02 -10.31
N TYR A 319 1.49 12.63 -10.71
CA TYR A 319 1.80 11.25 -11.08
C TYR A 319 1.57 10.29 -9.90
N GLU A 320 2.07 10.64 -8.72
CA GLU A 320 1.86 9.83 -7.51
C GLU A 320 0.38 9.75 -7.11
N HIS A 321 -0.35 10.85 -7.22
CA HIS A 321 -1.78 10.91 -7.00
C HIS A 321 -2.56 10.03 -7.99
N GLY A 322 -2.29 10.17 -9.28
CA GLY A 322 -2.91 9.36 -10.32
C GLY A 322 -2.65 7.86 -10.13
N MET A 323 -1.40 7.49 -9.86
CA MET A 323 -1.02 6.11 -9.51
C MET A 323 -1.75 5.60 -8.27
N ALA A 324 -1.90 6.44 -7.24
CA ALA A 324 -2.62 6.10 -6.02
C ALA A 324 -4.12 5.87 -6.27
N LEU A 325 -4.74 6.66 -7.14
CA LEU A 325 -6.15 6.50 -7.55
C LEU A 325 -6.38 5.21 -8.37
N VAL A 326 -5.43 4.82 -9.22
CA VAL A 326 -5.49 3.55 -9.99
C VAL A 326 -5.54 2.32 -9.07
N ALA A 327 -4.93 2.42 -7.89
CA ALA A 327 -4.87 1.35 -6.90
C ALA A 327 -6.10 1.28 -5.98
N THR A 328 -6.99 2.28 -6.00
CA THR A 328 -8.13 2.38 -5.07
C THR A 328 -9.30 1.49 -5.48
N VAL A 329 -10.11 1.91 -6.45
CA VAL A 329 -11.30 1.19 -6.94
C VAL A 329 -11.56 1.53 -8.40
N THR A 330 -12.28 0.66 -9.12
CA THR A 330 -12.56 0.82 -10.55
C THR A 330 -13.39 2.07 -10.84
N GLU A 331 -14.27 2.46 -9.93
CA GLU A 331 -15.15 3.64 -10.01
C GLU A 331 -14.36 4.96 -10.03
N ARG A 332 -13.10 4.95 -9.57
CA ARG A 332 -12.23 6.15 -9.54
C ARG A 332 -11.24 6.22 -10.69
N LEU A 333 -11.33 5.33 -11.69
CA LEU A 333 -10.41 5.33 -12.82
C LEU A 333 -10.49 6.61 -13.66
N ASP A 334 -11.66 7.26 -13.74
CA ASP A 334 -11.78 8.54 -14.42
C ASP A 334 -11.14 9.69 -13.65
N GLU A 335 -11.20 9.68 -12.31
CA GLU A 335 -10.41 10.60 -11.50
C GLU A 335 -8.91 10.41 -11.77
N ALA A 336 -8.44 9.16 -11.78
CA ALA A 336 -7.05 8.83 -12.07
C ALA A 336 -6.62 9.32 -13.46
N ARG A 337 -7.47 9.14 -14.49
CA ARG A 337 -7.23 9.62 -15.85
C ARG A 337 -7.06 11.13 -15.89
N THR A 338 -7.98 11.87 -15.25
CA THR A 338 -7.94 13.34 -15.19
C THR A 338 -6.65 13.83 -14.54
N VAL A 339 -6.28 13.26 -13.40
CA VAL A 339 -5.06 13.63 -12.67
C VAL A 339 -3.79 13.29 -13.48
N LEU A 340 -3.73 12.12 -14.11
CA LEU A 340 -2.58 11.72 -14.93
C LEU A 340 -2.46 12.53 -16.22
N ALA A 341 -3.57 12.97 -16.83
CA ALA A 341 -3.54 13.88 -17.96
C ALA A 341 -2.95 15.25 -17.57
N ALA A 342 -3.33 15.77 -16.40
CA ALA A 342 -2.72 16.98 -15.83
C ALA A 342 -1.23 16.77 -15.51
N ALA A 343 -0.86 15.60 -14.97
CA ALA A 343 0.53 15.24 -14.76
C ALA A 343 1.32 15.25 -16.07
N LEU A 344 0.80 14.64 -17.14
CA LEU A 344 1.44 14.56 -18.45
C LEU A 344 1.68 15.96 -19.06
N ALA A 345 0.70 16.85 -18.92
CA ALA A 345 0.81 18.24 -19.39
C ALA A 345 1.87 19.04 -18.61
N ALA A 346 2.11 18.69 -17.36
CA ALA A 346 3.11 19.34 -16.50
C ALA A 346 4.53 18.75 -16.62
N VAL A 347 4.71 17.65 -17.37
CA VAL A 347 6.05 17.06 -17.57
C VAL A 347 6.93 18.03 -18.38
N PRO A 348 8.17 18.33 -17.91
CA PRO A 348 9.11 19.14 -18.69
C PRO A 348 9.42 18.49 -20.05
N ALA A 349 9.43 19.28 -21.12
CA ALA A 349 9.58 18.78 -22.50
C ALA A 349 10.83 17.91 -22.74
N GLY A 350 11.91 18.14 -21.99
CA GLY A 350 13.15 17.35 -22.08
C GLY A 350 13.17 16.05 -21.25
N ASP A 351 12.19 15.83 -20.37
CA ASP A 351 12.17 14.66 -19.48
C ASP A 351 11.39 13.50 -20.11
N GLN A 352 12.06 12.82 -21.05
CA GLN A 352 11.51 11.65 -21.75
C GLN A 352 11.05 10.55 -20.79
N ARG A 353 11.80 10.33 -19.69
CA ARG A 353 11.50 9.28 -18.72
C ARG A 353 10.25 9.63 -17.92
N ALA A 354 10.13 10.85 -17.40
CA ALA A 354 8.92 11.29 -16.70
C ALA A 354 7.69 11.18 -17.61
N ARG A 355 7.82 11.58 -18.88
CA ARG A 355 6.75 11.42 -19.87
C ARG A 355 6.34 9.95 -20.02
N ALA A 356 7.31 9.05 -20.19
CA ALA A 356 7.06 7.61 -20.30
C ALA A 356 6.39 7.03 -19.05
N MET A 357 6.81 7.45 -17.85
CA MET A 357 6.20 7.02 -16.58
C MET A 357 4.70 7.34 -16.56
N VAL A 358 4.32 8.58 -16.91
CA VAL A 358 2.92 9.01 -16.92
C VAL A 358 2.13 8.29 -18.01
N LEU A 359 2.69 8.15 -19.23
CA LEU A 359 2.05 7.41 -20.32
C LEU A 359 1.76 5.94 -19.96
N VAL A 360 2.70 5.26 -19.30
CA VAL A 360 2.49 3.88 -18.84
C VAL A 360 1.38 3.80 -17.78
N GLN A 361 1.27 4.77 -16.87
CA GLN A 361 0.16 4.80 -15.91
C GLN A 361 -1.18 5.12 -16.59
N LEU A 362 -1.21 6.00 -17.58
CA LEU A 362 -2.41 6.23 -18.40
C LEU A 362 -2.81 4.95 -19.16
N ALA A 363 -1.84 4.18 -19.65
CA ALA A 363 -2.10 2.89 -20.31
C ALA A 363 -2.70 1.87 -19.33
N GLN A 364 -2.26 1.86 -18.07
CA GLN A 364 -2.88 1.03 -17.02
C GLN A 364 -4.33 1.43 -16.73
N VAL A 365 -4.62 2.73 -16.70
CA VAL A 365 -5.99 3.23 -16.55
C VAL A 365 -6.84 2.75 -17.73
N ALA A 366 -6.38 2.97 -18.97
CA ALA A 366 -7.08 2.54 -20.17
C ALA A 366 -7.31 1.02 -20.19
N SER A 367 -6.31 0.22 -19.81
CA SER A 367 -6.42 -1.23 -19.65
C SER A 367 -7.55 -1.60 -18.68
N LYS A 368 -7.53 -1.04 -17.45
CA LYS A 368 -8.55 -1.31 -16.42
C LYS A 368 -9.95 -0.85 -16.82
N GLN A 369 -10.07 0.14 -17.71
CA GLN A 369 -11.33 0.60 -18.31
C GLN A 369 -11.78 -0.24 -19.52
N GLY A 370 -11.03 -1.28 -19.92
CA GLY A 370 -11.33 -2.09 -21.10
C GLY A 370 -11.01 -1.39 -22.44
N ARG A 371 -10.33 -0.25 -22.43
CA ARG A 371 -9.90 0.49 -23.63
C ARG A 371 -8.55 -0.05 -24.11
N ALA A 372 -8.57 -1.26 -24.65
CA ALA A 372 -7.35 -1.99 -24.99
C ALA A 372 -6.50 -1.29 -26.06
N ASP A 373 -7.10 -0.78 -27.13
CA ASP A 373 -6.36 -0.12 -28.21
C ASP A 373 -5.72 1.20 -27.74
N ASP A 374 -6.41 1.97 -26.88
CA ASP A 374 -5.85 3.17 -26.25
C ASP A 374 -4.64 2.81 -25.36
N ALA A 375 -4.74 1.74 -24.58
CA ALA A 375 -3.63 1.27 -23.75
C ALA A 375 -2.41 0.89 -24.61
N LEU A 376 -2.62 0.17 -25.71
CA LEU A 376 -1.55 -0.22 -26.64
C LEU A 376 -0.91 0.99 -27.33
N ALA A 377 -1.71 1.98 -27.74
CA ALA A 377 -1.21 3.22 -28.32
C ALA A 377 -0.33 4.00 -27.34
N LEU A 378 -0.75 4.13 -26.08
CA LEU A 378 0.02 4.78 -25.02
C LEU A 378 1.34 4.01 -24.72
N ILE A 379 1.32 2.68 -24.73
CA ILE A 379 2.53 1.87 -24.60
C ILE A 379 3.47 2.07 -25.80
N ALA A 380 2.93 2.16 -27.02
CA ALA A 380 3.71 2.42 -28.22
C ALA A 380 4.41 3.79 -28.17
N GLU A 381 3.74 4.81 -27.63
CA GLU A 381 4.32 6.14 -27.41
C GLU A 381 5.38 6.13 -26.30
N ALA A 382 5.14 5.40 -25.21
CA ALA A 382 6.07 5.34 -24.07
C ALA A 382 7.36 4.56 -24.36
N ARG A 383 7.29 3.52 -25.19
CA ARG A 383 8.40 2.58 -25.45
C ARG A 383 9.69 3.24 -25.96
N PRO A 384 9.69 4.11 -26.98
CA PRO A 384 10.92 4.74 -27.48
C PRO A 384 11.53 5.76 -26.51
N LEU A 385 10.80 6.16 -25.47
CA LEU A 385 11.27 7.11 -24.45
C LEU A 385 12.05 6.42 -23.31
N LEU A 386 12.18 5.10 -23.35
CA LEU A 386 12.83 4.30 -22.32
C LEU A 386 14.02 3.51 -22.90
N PRO A 387 15.03 3.16 -22.07
CA PRO A 387 16.17 2.35 -22.52
C PRO A 387 15.74 1.01 -23.12
N SER A 388 16.50 0.51 -24.10
CA SER A 388 16.32 -0.83 -24.67
C SER A 388 17.36 -1.81 -24.10
N PRO A 389 16.96 -3.02 -23.66
CA PRO A 389 15.59 -3.53 -23.61
C PRO A 389 14.75 -2.78 -22.56
N GLY A 390 13.48 -2.51 -22.91
CA GLY A 390 12.54 -1.77 -22.07
C GLY A 390 12.14 -2.50 -20.79
N PRO A 391 11.61 -1.78 -19.79
CA PRO A 391 11.19 -2.39 -18.52
C PRO A 391 10.01 -3.35 -18.72
N PRO A 392 9.90 -4.43 -17.90
CA PRO A 392 8.86 -5.46 -18.07
C PRO A 392 7.43 -4.94 -18.06
N VAL A 393 7.15 -3.85 -17.34
CA VAL A 393 5.83 -3.20 -17.25
C VAL A 393 5.22 -2.89 -18.62
N LEU A 394 6.01 -2.54 -19.64
CA LEU A 394 5.47 -2.19 -20.96
C LEU A 394 4.66 -3.34 -21.56
N ASP A 395 5.21 -4.55 -21.47
CA ASP A 395 4.55 -5.74 -21.99
C ASP A 395 3.55 -6.34 -20.98
N ALA A 396 3.75 -6.11 -19.68
CA ALA A 396 2.75 -6.46 -18.67
C ALA A 396 1.41 -5.73 -18.90
N VAL A 397 1.46 -4.41 -19.14
CA VAL A 397 0.27 -3.58 -19.38
C VAL A 397 -0.38 -3.93 -20.72
N ALA A 398 0.41 -4.17 -21.77
CA ALA A 398 -0.11 -4.62 -23.07
C ALA A 398 -0.83 -5.98 -22.95
N ALA A 399 -0.23 -6.94 -22.25
CA ALA A 399 -0.83 -8.25 -22.02
C ALA A 399 -2.13 -8.17 -21.19
N ASP A 400 -2.15 -7.36 -20.13
CA ASP A 400 -3.36 -7.14 -19.31
C ASP A 400 -4.47 -6.48 -20.13
N ALA A 401 -4.16 -5.45 -20.92
CA ALA A 401 -5.13 -4.75 -21.77
C ALA A 401 -5.81 -5.68 -22.77
N LEU A 402 -5.03 -6.51 -23.46
CA LEU A 402 -5.54 -7.49 -24.42
C LEU A 402 -6.34 -8.62 -23.74
N SER A 403 -5.85 -9.11 -22.60
CA SER A 403 -6.51 -10.16 -21.83
C SER A 403 -7.89 -9.75 -21.31
N ARG A 404 -8.04 -8.48 -20.87
CA ARG A 404 -9.31 -7.94 -20.35
C ARG A 404 -10.43 -7.89 -21.38
N VAL A 405 -10.09 -7.83 -22.67
CA VAL A 405 -11.03 -7.83 -23.79
C VAL A 405 -10.99 -9.14 -24.58
N TRP A 406 -10.51 -10.23 -23.96
CA TRP A 406 -10.46 -11.58 -24.53
C TRP A 406 -9.69 -11.71 -25.85
N ARG A 407 -8.78 -10.78 -26.17
CA ARG A 407 -7.86 -10.87 -27.31
C ARG A 407 -6.65 -11.74 -26.94
N TRP A 408 -6.93 -13.00 -26.56
CA TRP A 408 -5.94 -13.90 -25.96
C TRP A 408 -4.75 -14.19 -26.86
N GLN A 409 -4.98 -14.40 -28.16
CA GLN A 409 -3.91 -14.67 -29.11
C GLN A 409 -2.90 -13.52 -29.18
N ASP A 410 -3.38 -12.28 -29.25
CA ASP A 410 -2.55 -11.08 -29.26
C ASP A 410 -1.81 -10.88 -27.93
N ALA A 411 -2.40 -11.33 -26.81
CA ALA A 411 -1.83 -11.19 -25.47
C ALA A 411 -0.61 -12.10 -25.24
N ILE A 412 -0.46 -13.20 -25.98
CA ILE A 412 0.61 -14.19 -25.76
C ILE A 412 2.01 -13.58 -25.91
N ALA A 413 2.26 -12.84 -26.99
CA ALA A 413 3.58 -12.27 -27.25
C ALA A 413 4.04 -11.29 -26.15
N PRO A 414 3.26 -10.27 -25.75
CA PRO A 414 3.63 -9.40 -24.64
C PRO A 414 3.65 -10.14 -23.29
N ALA A 415 2.74 -11.09 -23.03
CA ALA A 415 2.78 -11.87 -21.80
C ALA A 415 4.08 -12.68 -21.67
N ARG A 416 4.53 -13.31 -22.77
CA ARG A 416 5.77 -14.06 -22.84
C ARG A 416 6.98 -13.17 -22.61
N ALA A 417 7.06 -12.05 -23.34
CA ALA A 417 8.14 -11.08 -23.18
C ALA A 417 8.22 -10.54 -21.75
N CYS A 418 7.07 -10.32 -21.09
CA CYS A 418 7.02 -9.93 -19.69
C CYS A 418 7.54 -11.05 -18.76
N ALA A 419 7.04 -12.28 -18.91
CA ALA A 419 7.42 -13.42 -18.09
C ALA A 419 8.91 -13.79 -18.22
N GLU A 420 9.48 -13.69 -19.41
CA GLU A 420 10.90 -13.98 -19.64
C GLU A 420 11.83 -12.92 -19.01
N ARG A 421 11.46 -11.64 -19.12
CA ARG A 421 12.26 -10.54 -18.53
C ARG A 421 12.08 -10.38 -17.03
N ALA A 422 10.87 -10.66 -16.52
CA ALA A 422 10.56 -10.71 -15.09
C ALA A 422 10.39 -12.16 -14.64
N SER A 423 11.40 -13.00 -14.92
CA SER A 423 11.32 -14.46 -14.74
C SER A 423 11.12 -14.94 -13.32
N SER A 424 11.35 -14.09 -12.31
CA SER A 424 11.06 -14.38 -10.91
C SER A 424 9.70 -13.82 -10.46
N ASN A 425 8.92 -13.20 -11.35
CA ASN A 425 7.59 -12.68 -11.07
C ASN A 425 6.51 -13.73 -11.37
N ALA A 426 5.91 -14.32 -10.33
CA ALA A 426 4.88 -15.36 -10.51
C ALA A 426 3.62 -14.82 -11.23
N THR A 427 3.25 -13.56 -11.00
CA THR A 427 2.10 -12.93 -11.67
C THR A 427 2.32 -12.79 -13.18
N ALA A 428 3.56 -12.59 -13.65
CA ALA A 428 3.85 -12.59 -15.09
C ALA A 428 3.59 -13.97 -15.71
N TRP A 429 3.94 -15.05 -15.00
CA TRP A 429 3.64 -16.43 -15.42
C TRP A 429 2.14 -16.74 -15.39
N VAL A 430 1.39 -16.21 -14.41
CA VAL A 430 -0.09 -16.30 -14.39
C VAL A 430 -0.70 -15.78 -15.69
N VAL A 431 -0.29 -14.58 -16.11
CA VAL A 431 -0.84 -13.92 -17.31
C VAL A 431 -0.51 -14.74 -18.57
N LEU A 432 0.72 -15.23 -18.69
CA LEU A 432 1.13 -16.07 -19.83
C LEU A 432 0.36 -17.41 -19.86
N ALA A 433 0.30 -18.12 -18.74
CA ALA A 433 -0.40 -19.41 -18.65
C ALA A 433 -1.89 -19.26 -19.01
N ARG A 434 -2.53 -18.19 -18.51
CA ARG A 434 -3.93 -17.87 -18.82
C ARG A 434 -4.14 -17.58 -20.31
N ALA A 435 -3.27 -16.77 -20.93
CA ALA A 435 -3.39 -16.43 -22.34
C ALA A 435 -3.25 -17.67 -23.24
N LEU A 436 -2.23 -18.52 -22.99
CA LEU A 436 -2.00 -19.76 -23.74
C LEU A 436 -3.14 -20.77 -23.57
N GLY A 437 -3.61 -20.96 -22.34
CA GLY A 437 -4.73 -21.88 -22.07
C GLY A 437 -6.03 -21.40 -22.70
N SER A 438 -6.25 -20.08 -22.76
CA SER A 438 -7.45 -19.50 -23.40
C SER A 438 -7.45 -19.63 -24.93
N THR A 439 -6.30 -19.90 -25.55
CA THR A 439 -6.19 -20.22 -26.99
C THR A 439 -6.12 -21.74 -27.26
N GLY A 440 -6.22 -22.57 -26.22
CA GLY A 440 -6.16 -24.04 -26.34
C GLY A 440 -4.74 -24.61 -26.49
N ASP A 441 -3.68 -23.84 -26.24
CA ASP A 441 -2.31 -24.37 -26.19
C ASP A 441 -2.01 -24.92 -24.79
N ASP A 442 -2.62 -26.07 -24.49
CA ASP A 442 -2.50 -26.70 -23.18
C ASP A 442 -1.05 -27.09 -22.84
N THR A 443 -0.24 -27.46 -23.84
CA THR A 443 1.17 -27.81 -23.61
C THR A 443 1.96 -26.60 -23.13
N ALA A 444 1.88 -25.48 -23.83
CA ALA A 444 2.59 -24.28 -23.42
C ALA A 444 2.00 -23.65 -22.15
N ALA A 445 0.67 -23.73 -21.96
CA ALA A 445 0.01 -23.29 -20.73
C ALA A 445 0.51 -24.06 -19.51
N LEU A 446 0.65 -25.39 -19.62
CA LEU A 446 1.20 -26.24 -18.56
C LEU A 446 2.65 -25.88 -18.23
N VAL A 447 3.50 -25.61 -19.24
CA VAL A 447 4.89 -25.18 -19.03
C VAL A 447 4.93 -23.85 -18.28
N ALA A 448 4.15 -22.85 -18.72
CA ALA A 448 4.09 -21.56 -18.07
C ALA A 448 3.55 -21.65 -16.62
N ALA A 449 2.49 -22.44 -16.41
CA ALA A 449 1.91 -22.66 -15.09
C ALA A 449 2.92 -23.34 -14.15
N THR A 450 3.62 -24.37 -14.63
CA THR A 450 4.66 -25.08 -13.86
C THR A 450 5.79 -24.15 -13.44
N ARG A 451 6.27 -23.31 -14.37
CA ARG A 451 7.31 -22.32 -14.06
C ARG A 451 6.86 -21.30 -13.01
N GLY A 452 5.61 -20.85 -13.08
CA GLY A 452 5.02 -20.00 -12.05
C GLY A 452 4.92 -20.71 -10.68
N LEU A 453 4.53 -21.99 -10.66
CA LEU A 453 4.38 -22.78 -9.44
C LEU A 453 5.72 -23.09 -8.76
N GLU A 454 6.83 -23.14 -9.49
CA GLU A 454 8.17 -23.19 -8.88
C GLU A 454 8.45 -21.95 -8.00
N LEU A 455 7.87 -20.81 -8.34
CA LEU A 455 7.99 -19.56 -7.60
C LEU A 455 6.92 -19.44 -6.51
N ALA A 456 5.67 -19.76 -6.84
CA ALA A 456 4.52 -19.64 -5.96
C ALA A 456 3.70 -20.94 -5.96
N PRO A 457 4.12 -22.00 -5.23
CA PRO A 457 3.52 -23.34 -5.31
C PRO A 457 2.04 -23.43 -4.89
N ARG A 458 1.49 -22.35 -4.34
CA ARG A 458 0.12 -22.27 -3.81
C ARG A 458 -0.69 -21.18 -4.49
N ASP A 459 -0.19 -20.60 -5.56
CA ASP A 459 -0.93 -19.59 -6.31
C ASP A 459 -2.15 -20.24 -6.98
N PRO A 460 -3.37 -19.84 -6.63
CA PRO A 460 -4.58 -20.50 -7.13
C PRO A 460 -4.78 -20.28 -8.64
N ASP A 461 -4.33 -19.15 -9.21
CA ASP A 461 -4.47 -18.90 -10.64
C ASP A 461 -3.57 -19.84 -11.45
N LEU A 462 -2.33 -20.07 -10.97
CA LEU A 462 -1.41 -21.03 -11.58
C LEU A 462 -1.89 -22.48 -11.41
N LEU A 463 -2.37 -22.85 -10.22
CA LEU A 463 -2.92 -24.19 -9.96
C LEU A 463 -4.15 -24.47 -10.85
N ARG A 464 -5.02 -23.48 -11.04
CA ARG A 464 -6.16 -23.59 -11.95
C ARG A 464 -5.70 -23.75 -13.40
N SER A 465 -4.74 -22.94 -13.85
CA SER A 465 -4.20 -23.03 -15.20
C SER A 465 -3.53 -24.38 -15.46
N GLN A 466 -2.78 -24.90 -14.47
CA GLN A 466 -2.19 -26.24 -14.51
C GLN A 466 -3.26 -27.33 -14.60
N ALA A 467 -4.31 -27.26 -13.77
CA ALA A 467 -5.40 -28.24 -13.78
C ALA A 467 -6.14 -28.28 -15.13
N MET A 468 -6.45 -27.10 -15.69
CA MET A 468 -7.11 -27.00 -17.00
C MET A 468 -6.23 -27.55 -18.12
N ALA A 469 -4.95 -27.17 -18.16
CA ALA A 469 -4.01 -27.64 -19.17
C ALA A 469 -3.79 -29.16 -19.09
N LEU A 470 -3.63 -29.73 -17.89
CA LEU A 470 -3.54 -31.19 -17.70
C LEU A 470 -4.80 -31.90 -18.16
N ALA A 471 -5.99 -31.34 -17.89
CA ALA A 471 -7.26 -31.91 -18.33
C ALA A 471 -7.39 -31.92 -19.86
N GLY A 472 -7.02 -30.81 -20.52
CA GLY A 472 -7.00 -30.71 -21.98
C GLY A 472 -6.01 -31.68 -22.64
N LEU A 473 -4.90 -31.98 -21.96
CA LEU A 473 -3.92 -33.00 -22.35
C LEU A 473 -4.29 -34.44 -21.92
N HIS A 474 -5.48 -34.65 -21.35
CA HIS A 474 -5.96 -35.94 -20.84
C HIS A 474 -5.00 -36.61 -19.82
N ARG A 475 -4.40 -35.80 -18.94
CA ARG A 475 -3.44 -36.22 -17.93
C ARG A 475 -4.14 -36.50 -16.59
N PRO A 476 -3.95 -37.67 -15.95
CA PRO A 476 -4.60 -37.99 -14.67
C PRO A 476 -4.19 -37.05 -13.53
N GLU A 477 -3.04 -36.38 -13.65
CA GLU A 477 -2.54 -35.39 -12.69
C GLU A 477 -3.47 -34.16 -12.54
N ALA A 478 -4.40 -33.94 -13.49
CA ALA A 478 -5.36 -32.83 -13.46
C ALA A 478 -6.20 -32.79 -12.18
N THR A 479 -6.64 -33.96 -11.68
CA THR A 479 -7.44 -34.04 -10.45
C THR A 479 -6.66 -33.56 -9.23
N ALA A 480 -5.38 -33.92 -9.13
CA ALA A 480 -4.53 -33.49 -8.03
C ALA A 480 -4.29 -31.96 -8.07
N ALA A 481 -4.07 -31.40 -9.25
CA ALA A 481 -3.93 -29.95 -9.44
C ALA A 481 -5.23 -29.20 -9.08
N LEU A 482 -6.40 -29.75 -9.43
CA LEU A 482 -7.69 -29.16 -9.08
C LEU A 482 -7.95 -29.19 -7.57
N ILE A 483 -7.64 -30.30 -6.88
CA ILE A 483 -7.73 -30.39 -5.42
C ILE A 483 -6.80 -29.35 -4.75
N ALA A 484 -5.60 -29.15 -5.29
CA ALA A 484 -4.69 -28.14 -4.80
C ALA A 484 -5.25 -26.72 -5.02
N TYR A 485 -5.84 -26.44 -6.18
CA TYR A 485 -6.53 -25.18 -6.44
C TYR A 485 -7.64 -24.93 -5.41
N ASP A 486 -8.52 -25.90 -5.18
CA ASP A 486 -9.62 -25.77 -4.22
C ASP A 486 -9.14 -25.52 -2.80
N ARG A 487 -7.99 -26.08 -2.43
CA ARG A 487 -7.38 -25.87 -1.11
C ARG A 487 -6.83 -24.45 -0.91
N PHE A 488 -6.31 -23.81 -1.97
CA PHE A 488 -5.57 -22.54 -1.86
C PHE A 488 -6.28 -21.32 -2.45
N ARG A 489 -7.42 -21.52 -3.14
CA ARG A 489 -8.30 -20.42 -3.54
C ARG A 489 -8.94 -19.75 -2.32
N SER A 490 -9.53 -18.58 -2.54
CA SER A 490 -10.30 -17.91 -1.49
C SER A 490 -11.49 -18.80 -1.07
N PRO A 491 -11.79 -18.92 0.25
CA PRO A 491 -12.93 -19.69 0.73
C PRO A 491 -14.26 -19.11 0.21
N ASP A 492 -15.21 -19.99 -0.10
CA ASP A 492 -16.54 -19.57 -0.59
C ASP A 492 -17.30 -18.73 0.45
N THR A 493 -17.04 -18.96 1.74
CA THR A 493 -17.62 -18.20 2.87
C THR A 493 -17.06 -16.80 3.02
N ALA A 494 -16.01 -16.41 2.28
CA ALA A 494 -15.35 -15.11 2.46
C ALA A 494 -16.29 -13.93 2.20
N ALA A 495 -17.20 -14.04 1.23
CA ALA A 495 -18.18 -12.99 0.92
C ALA A 495 -19.21 -12.82 2.06
N GLU A 496 -19.74 -13.93 2.57
CA GLU A 496 -20.68 -13.94 3.70
C GLU A 496 -20.03 -13.33 4.95
N LEU A 497 -18.81 -13.74 5.28
CA LEU A 497 -18.07 -13.21 6.44
C LEU A 497 -17.79 -11.70 6.32
N ARG A 498 -17.59 -11.18 5.11
CA ARG A 498 -17.48 -9.72 4.86
C ARG A 498 -18.77 -8.97 5.10
N ILE A 499 -19.92 -9.59 4.78
CA ILE A 499 -21.24 -9.01 5.06
C ILE A 499 -21.48 -9.02 6.56
N SER A 500 -21.24 -10.15 7.24
CA SER A 500 -21.38 -10.28 8.69
C SER A 500 -20.51 -9.28 9.46
N CYS A 501 -19.23 -9.12 9.07
CA CYS A 501 -18.36 -8.15 9.72
C CYS A 501 -18.89 -6.72 9.59
N ALA A 502 -19.38 -6.34 8.41
CA ALA A 502 -19.93 -5.01 8.20
C ALA A 502 -21.21 -4.76 8.98
N ALA A 503 -22.06 -5.78 9.14
CA ALA A 503 -23.26 -5.67 9.95
C ALA A 503 -22.94 -5.52 11.45
N GLY A 504 -21.88 -6.19 11.92
CA GLY A 504 -21.48 -6.20 13.33
C GLY A 504 -20.49 -5.10 13.74
N SER A 505 -19.82 -4.44 12.80
CA SER A 505 -18.75 -3.48 13.09
C SER A 505 -18.76 -2.28 12.12
N PRO A 506 -18.97 -1.04 12.64
CA PRO A 506 -18.87 0.18 11.84
C PRO A 506 -17.51 0.34 11.15
N ARG A 507 -16.44 -0.15 11.80
CA ARG A 507 -15.11 -0.21 11.22
C ARG A 507 -15.10 -1.10 9.98
N CYS A 508 -15.60 -2.32 10.07
CA CYS A 508 -15.66 -3.21 8.91
C CYS A 508 -16.55 -2.64 7.79
N ALA A 509 -17.69 -2.06 8.14
CA ALA A 509 -18.60 -1.45 7.17
C ALA A 509 -17.90 -0.35 6.35
N ARG A 510 -17.04 0.44 7.00
CA ARG A 510 -16.27 1.50 6.36
C ARG A 510 -15.03 0.96 5.63
N GLU A 511 -14.18 0.21 6.33
CA GLU A 511 -12.86 -0.21 5.83
C GLU A 511 -12.91 -1.27 4.73
N ARG A 512 -14.00 -2.05 4.61
CA ARG A 512 -14.18 -3.01 3.50
C ARG A 512 -14.30 -2.31 2.15
N GLU A 513 -14.84 -1.09 2.14
CA GLU A 513 -14.99 -0.27 0.93
C GLU A 513 -13.68 0.46 0.71
N GLN A 514 -12.83 -0.07 -0.17
CA GLN A 514 -11.60 0.61 -0.55
C GLN A 514 -11.97 1.98 -1.17
N GLY A 515 -11.28 3.04 -0.74
CA GLY A 515 -11.55 4.39 -1.25
C GLY A 515 -12.76 5.12 -0.68
N HIS A 516 -13.36 4.62 0.42
CA HIS A 516 -14.30 5.41 1.21
C HIS A 516 -13.69 6.76 1.63
N THR A 517 -14.55 7.71 1.98
CA THR A 517 -14.12 9.04 2.43
C THR A 517 -14.19 9.13 3.95
N HIS A 518 -13.06 9.46 4.58
CA HIS A 518 -12.98 9.82 5.99
C HIS A 518 -13.55 11.22 6.20
N LEU A 519 -14.22 11.44 7.33
CA LEU A 519 -14.69 12.77 7.72
C LEU A 519 -13.68 13.41 8.67
N LEU A 520 -13.30 14.65 8.39
CA LEU A 520 -12.56 15.49 9.32
C LEU A 520 -13.56 16.10 10.30
N ARG A 521 -13.42 15.79 11.59
CA ARG A 521 -14.35 16.28 12.61
C ARG A 521 -13.98 17.69 13.04
N PRO A 522 -14.95 18.62 13.15
CA PRO A 522 -14.75 19.89 13.84
C PRO A 522 -14.42 19.64 15.31
N LEU A 523 -13.54 20.45 15.90
CA LEU A 523 -13.20 20.33 17.33
C LEU A 523 -14.38 20.65 18.25
N ASP A 524 -15.29 21.53 17.83
CA ASP A 524 -16.43 22.00 18.64
C ASP A 524 -17.67 21.08 18.54
N ALA A 525 -17.59 19.99 17.75
CA ALA A 525 -18.68 19.03 17.67
C ALA A 525 -18.60 18.07 18.88
N PRO A 526 -19.66 17.95 19.71
CA PRO A 526 -19.65 16.98 20.80
C PRO A 526 -19.41 15.59 20.22
N SER A 527 -18.44 14.87 20.79
CA SER A 527 -18.18 13.46 20.51
C SER A 527 -19.50 12.70 20.63
N LYS A 528 -20.07 12.27 19.50
CA LYS A 528 -21.16 11.29 19.50
C LYS A 528 -20.53 9.97 19.94
N ARG A 529 -20.60 9.70 21.25
CA ARG A 529 -20.30 8.41 21.85
C ARG A 529 -21.32 7.37 21.40
#